data_AF-A0A5P8WBZ0-F1
#
_entry.id   AF-A0A5P8WBZ0-F1
#
_cell.length_a   1.000
_cell.length_b   1.000
_cell.length_c   1.000
_cell.angle_alpha   90.00
_cell.angle_beta   90.00
_cell.angle_gamma   90.00
#
_symmetry.space_group_name_H-M   'P 1'
#
loop_
_entity.id
_entity.type
_entity.pdbx_description
1 polymer ?
#
loop_
_entity_poly.entity_id
_entity_poly.type
_entity_poly.pdbx_seq_one_letter_code
_entity_poly.pdbx_strand_id
1 'polypeptide(L)'
;MQYPRVTSISFHNHIESIAQEKIAERVLCGEVIIVRQCLQGIGYFEHLQQIILEGIRQTAGEEKAKQLKNKGFEAFHEVINLEELPSVMGMSYQLVRALTPDLAKQLVKQVFQQQKAFYFEEESNVRFHIPYDIVRQRITEYSKFQWNGKVTPHGPHHDSWYQCPTNSVNVWMAISSVKIGNGLNIYPQVYGKLLPCTKDGKILGDQYFGSALNIELEPGDAIIFHGEHLHSSEINSTDTTRFVISLRMTLDKPQFIDDNSPYKNDYIYSDPNDGLKARLAQSLVKISRRFRNRINSAIRGKENKQNYVLSLDKVSGFDDTSSAFPQPISVKIIPGTSVDETKLFLDSKDLAIGQIKPVSQKLCVARIDEHRIIAFSRNCPHEGADLASGYLRDGCVVCPWHNLPISLENGASPCQSLPKLTVFKCSEQG
;
A
#
# COMPACT_ATOMS: atom_id res chain seq x y z
N MET A 1 15.18 -25.64 -15.35
CA MET A 1 14.32 -24.56 -14.82
C MET A 1 15.09 -23.27 -14.95
N GLN A 2 14.54 -22.27 -15.64
CA GLN A 2 15.13 -20.93 -15.69
C GLN A 2 14.88 -20.27 -14.34
N TYR A 3 15.93 -19.81 -13.65
CA TYR A 3 15.77 -19.10 -12.39
C TYR A 3 14.92 -17.84 -12.61
N PRO A 4 14.07 -17.45 -11.64
CA PRO A 4 13.22 -16.28 -11.77
C PRO A 4 14.08 -15.04 -12.02
N ARG A 5 13.65 -14.16 -12.93
CA ARG A 5 14.35 -12.90 -13.18
C ARG A 5 14.17 -11.99 -11.97
N VAL A 6 15.28 -11.66 -11.31
CA VAL A 6 15.31 -10.76 -10.15
C VAL A 6 15.82 -9.40 -10.59
N THR A 7 15.02 -8.37 -10.35
CA THR A 7 15.36 -6.97 -10.65
C THR A 7 15.35 -6.17 -9.36
N SER A 8 16.38 -5.35 -9.16
CA SER A 8 16.47 -4.37 -8.08
C SER A 8 16.22 -2.97 -8.61
N ILE A 9 15.53 -2.16 -7.82
CA ILE A 9 15.30 -0.74 -8.08
C ILE A 9 15.83 0.04 -6.88
N SER A 10 16.86 0.83 -7.13
CA SER A 10 17.47 1.70 -6.11
C SER A 10 16.68 2.99 -5.89
N PHE A 11 17.05 3.76 -4.87
CA PHE A 11 16.48 5.07 -4.54
C PHE A 11 16.48 6.08 -5.69
N HIS A 12 17.43 5.96 -6.62
CA HIS A 12 17.56 6.86 -7.77
C HIS A 12 16.87 6.31 -9.03
N ASN A 13 15.94 5.36 -8.86
CA ASN A 13 15.26 4.64 -9.94
C ASN A 13 16.21 3.92 -10.91
N HIS A 14 17.46 3.67 -10.49
CA HIS A 14 18.36 2.80 -11.26
C HIS A 14 17.86 1.36 -11.14
N ILE A 15 17.60 0.75 -12.30
CA ILE A 15 17.08 -0.60 -12.45
C ILE A 15 18.24 -1.52 -12.83
N GLU A 16 18.48 -2.56 -12.04
CA GLU A 16 19.52 -3.55 -12.33
C GLU A 16 19.01 -4.97 -12.12
N SER A 17 19.51 -5.91 -12.93
CA SER A 17 19.31 -7.34 -12.63
C SER A 17 20.32 -7.77 -11.58
N ILE A 18 19.86 -8.39 -10.51
CA ILE A 18 20.72 -8.83 -9.40
C ILE A 18 20.68 -10.34 -9.25
N ALA A 19 21.72 -10.89 -8.65
CA ALA A 19 21.75 -12.27 -8.23
C ALA A 19 20.82 -12.48 -7.02
N GLN A 20 20.20 -13.65 -6.93
CA GLN A 20 19.14 -13.94 -5.97
C GLN A 20 19.65 -13.94 -4.51
N GLU A 21 20.89 -14.33 -4.29
CA GLU A 21 21.58 -14.28 -2.99
C GLU A 21 21.69 -12.85 -2.42
N LYS A 22 21.58 -11.81 -3.26
CA LYS A 22 21.65 -10.41 -2.83
C LYS A 22 20.30 -9.84 -2.38
N ILE A 23 19.19 -10.55 -2.58
CA ILE A 23 17.84 -10.03 -2.29
C ILE A 23 17.72 -9.56 -0.83
N ALA A 24 18.16 -10.39 0.13
CA ALA A 24 18.05 -10.10 1.55
C ALA A 24 18.85 -8.84 1.96
N GLU A 25 20.10 -8.73 1.50
CA GLU A 25 20.96 -7.57 1.77
C GLU A 25 20.35 -6.30 1.15
N ARG A 26 20.00 -6.36 -0.14
CA ARG A 26 19.53 -5.21 -0.91
C ARG A 26 18.21 -4.64 -0.39
N VAL A 27 17.26 -5.51 -0.03
CA VAL A 27 15.98 -5.04 0.53
C VAL A 27 16.16 -4.40 1.90
N LEU A 28 17.04 -4.93 2.75
CA LEU A 28 17.34 -4.34 4.06
C LEU A 28 18.09 -3.00 3.95
N CYS A 29 18.82 -2.80 2.85
CA CYS A 29 19.37 -1.49 2.48
C CYS A 29 18.34 -0.55 1.83
N GLY A 30 17.07 -0.95 1.74
CA GLY A 30 15.97 -0.14 1.22
C GLY A 30 15.80 -0.16 -0.30
N GLU A 31 16.45 -1.07 -1.02
CA GLU A 31 16.11 -1.27 -2.44
C GLU A 31 14.77 -2.02 -2.59
N VAL A 32 14.06 -1.76 -3.67
CA VAL A 32 12.80 -2.43 -4.02
C VAL A 32 13.09 -3.55 -5.00
N ILE A 33 12.74 -4.78 -4.64
CA ILE A 33 13.07 -5.98 -5.42
C ILE A 33 11.83 -6.51 -6.12
N ILE A 34 11.95 -6.84 -7.40
CA ILE A 34 10.92 -7.53 -8.18
C ILE A 34 11.44 -8.93 -8.51
N VAL A 35 10.69 -9.95 -8.12
CA VAL A 35 10.96 -11.35 -8.46
C VAL A 35 9.87 -11.81 -9.42
N ARG A 36 10.23 -11.91 -10.71
CA ARG A 36 9.29 -12.37 -11.74
C ARG A 36 9.03 -13.86 -11.60
N GLN A 37 7.77 -14.29 -11.76
CA GLN A 37 7.32 -15.67 -11.58
C GLN A 37 7.72 -16.26 -10.21
N CYS A 38 7.72 -15.42 -9.16
CA CYS A 38 8.11 -15.81 -7.81
C CYS A 38 7.31 -17.01 -7.29
N LEU A 39 5.99 -16.94 -7.40
CA LEU A 39 5.09 -18.00 -6.90
C LEU A 39 5.21 -19.30 -7.69
N GLN A 40 5.46 -19.23 -8.99
CA GLN A 40 5.75 -20.39 -9.84
C GLN A 40 7.10 -21.00 -9.44
N GLY A 41 8.11 -20.16 -9.22
CA GLY A 41 9.45 -20.57 -8.79
C GLY A 41 9.45 -21.37 -7.49
N ILE A 42 8.60 -21.00 -6.53
CA ILE A 42 8.45 -21.73 -5.27
C ILE A 42 7.37 -22.83 -5.30
N GLY A 43 6.61 -22.96 -6.39
CA GLY A 43 5.57 -23.98 -6.58
C GLY A 43 4.25 -23.71 -5.84
N TYR A 44 3.89 -22.46 -5.56
CA TYR A 44 2.67 -22.08 -4.83
C TYR A 44 1.60 -21.41 -5.68
N PHE A 45 1.90 -21.00 -6.91
CA PHE A 45 0.97 -20.19 -7.71
C PHE A 45 -0.38 -20.89 -7.91
N GLU A 46 -0.38 -22.08 -8.50
CA GLU A 46 -1.60 -22.85 -8.75
C GLU A 46 -2.27 -23.28 -7.45
N HIS A 47 -1.48 -23.60 -6.42
CA HIS A 47 -1.99 -24.06 -5.13
C HIS A 47 -2.78 -22.95 -4.42
N LEU A 48 -2.27 -21.72 -4.41
CA LEU A 48 -2.96 -20.56 -3.84
C LEU A 48 -4.25 -20.27 -4.59
N GLN A 49 -4.23 -20.28 -5.93
CA GLN A 49 -5.43 -20.08 -6.74
C GLN A 49 -6.50 -21.13 -6.44
N GLN A 50 -6.13 -22.42 -6.39
CA GLN A 50 -7.06 -23.52 -6.10
C GLN A 50 -7.70 -23.40 -4.72
N ILE A 51 -6.91 -23.07 -3.69
CA ILE A 51 -7.42 -22.92 -2.33
C ILE A 51 -8.40 -21.76 -2.23
N ILE A 52 -8.13 -20.64 -2.90
CA ILE A 52 -9.04 -19.49 -2.89
C ILE A 52 -10.34 -19.83 -3.64
N LEU A 53 -10.26 -20.51 -4.79
CA LEU A 53 -11.44 -20.99 -5.51
C LEU A 53 -12.27 -21.96 -4.65
N GLU A 54 -11.63 -22.83 -3.87
CA GLU A 54 -12.30 -23.70 -2.91
C GLU A 54 -13.00 -22.90 -1.80
N GLY A 55 -12.34 -21.86 -1.27
CA GLY A 55 -12.96 -20.95 -0.31
C GLY A 55 -14.21 -20.28 -0.87
N ILE A 56 -14.13 -19.79 -2.11
CA ILE A 56 -15.28 -19.19 -2.82
C ILE A 56 -16.38 -20.22 -3.04
N ARG A 57 -16.04 -21.46 -3.43
CA ARG A 57 -17.00 -22.56 -3.60
C ARG A 57 -17.79 -22.82 -2.32
N GLN A 58 -17.13 -22.80 -1.16
CA GLN A 58 -17.75 -23.03 0.14
C GLN A 58 -18.67 -21.88 0.58
N THR A 59 -18.36 -20.63 0.21
CA THR A 59 -19.10 -19.46 0.70
C THR A 59 -20.11 -18.88 -0.30
N ALA A 60 -19.83 -18.99 -1.60
CA ALA A 60 -20.61 -18.38 -2.69
C ALA A 60 -21.12 -19.41 -3.72
N GLY A 61 -20.76 -20.69 -3.58
CA GLY A 61 -21.29 -21.80 -4.37
C GLY A 61 -20.43 -22.22 -5.57
N GLU A 62 -20.74 -23.41 -6.08
CA GLU A 62 -20.00 -24.09 -7.16
C GLU A 62 -19.96 -23.30 -8.47
N GLU A 63 -21.09 -22.72 -8.87
CA GLU A 63 -21.20 -22.00 -10.14
C GLU A 63 -20.28 -20.79 -10.18
N LYS A 64 -20.26 -19.99 -9.10
CA LYS A 64 -19.40 -18.79 -9.00
C LYS A 64 -17.92 -19.15 -8.99
N ALA A 65 -17.53 -20.20 -8.26
CA ALA A 65 -16.16 -20.70 -8.28
C ALA A 65 -15.73 -21.12 -9.70
N LYS A 66 -16.60 -21.82 -10.44
CA LYS A 66 -16.33 -22.18 -11.85
C LYS A 66 -16.25 -20.97 -12.77
N GLN A 67 -17.16 -20.00 -12.62
CA GLN A 67 -17.12 -18.76 -13.40
C GLN A 67 -15.81 -18.01 -13.18
N LEU A 68 -15.38 -17.86 -11.93
CA LEU A 68 -14.14 -17.17 -11.61
C LEU A 68 -12.90 -17.91 -12.10
N LYS A 69 -12.90 -19.25 -12.01
CA LYS A 69 -11.83 -20.08 -12.60
C LYS A 69 -11.68 -19.86 -14.11
N ASN A 70 -12.80 -19.66 -14.82
CA ASN A 70 -12.80 -19.47 -16.26
C ASN A 70 -12.49 -18.02 -16.68
N LYS A 71 -12.99 -17.02 -15.94
CA LYS A 71 -12.80 -15.60 -16.24
C LYS A 71 -11.47 -15.03 -15.72
N GLY A 72 -10.88 -15.64 -14.69
CA GLY A 72 -9.75 -15.08 -13.96
C GLY A 72 -10.19 -14.24 -12.75
N PHE A 73 -9.26 -14.00 -11.81
CA PHE A 73 -9.53 -13.25 -10.58
C PHE A 73 -9.74 -11.75 -10.82
N GLU A 74 -9.32 -11.22 -11.97
CA GLU A 74 -9.58 -9.86 -12.43
C GLU A 74 -11.08 -9.55 -12.51
N ALA A 75 -11.89 -10.56 -12.87
CA ALA A 75 -13.35 -10.47 -12.95
C ALA A 75 -14.05 -10.75 -11.60
N PHE A 76 -13.33 -10.76 -10.47
CA PHE A 76 -13.89 -11.12 -9.16
C PHE A 76 -15.14 -10.30 -8.81
N HIS A 77 -15.10 -8.98 -9.01
CA HIS A 77 -16.22 -8.07 -8.73
C HIS A 77 -17.43 -8.26 -9.66
N GLU A 78 -17.29 -8.94 -10.80
CA GLU A 78 -18.41 -9.29 -11.67
C GLU A 78 -19.14 -10.55 -11.20
N VAL A 79 -18.45 -11.44 -10.47
CA VAL A 79 -18.94 -12.76 -10.07
C VAL A 79 -19.39 -12.77 -8.61
N ILE A 80 -18.64 -12.09 -7.74
CA ILE A 80 -18.91 -11.98 -6.31
C ILE A 80 -19.44 -10.58 -6.04
N ASN A 81 -20.68 -10.49 -5.55
CA ASN A 81 -21.28 -9.21 -5.21
C ASN A 81 -20.75 -8.68 -3.86
N LEU A 82 -21.01 -7.39 -3.60
CA LEU A 82 -20.51 -6.72 -2.40
C LEU A 82 -21.17 -7.23 -1.11
N GLU A 83 -22.30 -7.94 -1.17
CA GLU A 83 -22.96 -8.56 -0.02
C GLU A 83 -22.26 -9.86 0.40
N GLU A 84 -21.72 -10.61 -0.56
CA GLU A 84 -21.02 -11.88 -0.35
C GLU A 84 -19.54 -11.68 0.01
N LEU A 85 -18.96 -10.56 -0.41
CA LEU A 85 -17.54 -10.23 -0.25
C LEU A 85 -17.01 -10.45 1.20
N PRO A 86 -17.72 -10.06 2.28
CA PRO A 86 -17.25 -10.29 3.64
C PRO A 86 -17.03 -11.78 3.97
N SER A 87 -17.96 -12.65 3.56
CA SER A 87 -17.86 -14.10 3.79
C SER A 87 -16.74 -14.72 2.98
N VAL A 88 -16.62 -14.35 1.70
CA VAL A 88 -15.55 -14.82 0.81
C VAL A 88 -14.18 -14.41 1.35
N MET A 89 -14.03 -13.15 1.78
CA MET A 89 -12.79 -12.66 2.38
C MET A 89 -12.47 -13.38 3.69
N GLY A 90 -13.45 -13.58 4.58
CA GLY A 90 -13.25 -14.29 5.83
C GLY A 90 -12.71 -15.72 5.62
N MET A 91 -13.31 -16.45 4.68
CA MET A 91 -12.83 -17.79 4.31
C MET A 91 -11.45 -17.75 3.66
N SER A 92 -11.20 -16.81 2.76
CA SER A 92 -9.89 -16.64 2.11
C SER A 92 -8.78 -16.39 3.13
N TYR A 93 -9.02 -15.51 4.11
CA TYR A 93 -8.10 -15.26 5.22
C TYR A 93 -7.84 -16.52 6.05
N GLN A 94 -8.89 -17.28 6.38
CA GLN A 94 -8.76 -18.54 7.14
C GLN A 94 -7.87 -19.55 6.41
N LEU A 95 -8.08 -19.71 5.10
CA LEU A 95 -7.35 -20.66 4.28
C LEU A 95 -5.90 -20.24 4.08
N VAL A 96 -5.66 -18.97 3.75
CA VAL A 96 -4.29 -18.44 3.57
C VAL A 96 -3.51 -18.52 4.88
N ARG A 97 -4.11 -18.15 6.03
CA ARG A 97 -3.48 -18.27 7.36
C ARG A 97 -2.98 -19.69 7.64
N ALA A 98 -3.69 -20.71 7.19
CA ALA A 98 -3.27 -22.10 7.37
C ALA A 98 -2.04 -22.48 6.53
N LEU A 99 -1.84 -21.81 5.38
CA LEU A 99 -0.70 -22.00 4.48
C LEU A 99 0.51 -21.13 4.86
N THR A 100 0.27 -19.99 5.52
CA THR A 100 1.29 -18.98 5.82
C THR A 100 2.60 -19.56 6.34
N PRO A 101 2.65 -20.50 7.31
CA PRO A 101 3.92 -21.00 7.84
C PRO A 101 4.77 -21.73 6.80
N ASP A 102 4.13 -22.48 5.91
CA ASP A 102 4.82 -23.25 4.88
C ASP A 102 5.25 -22.34 3.73
N LEU A 103 4.36 -21.45 3.27
CA LEU A 103 4.69 -20.41 2.28
C LEU A 103 5.85 -19.53 2.74
N ALA A 104 5.85 -19.07 4.00
CA ALA A 104 6.92 -18.27 4.57
C ALA A 104 8.27 -18.99 4.54
N LYS A 105 8.29 -20.29 4.91
CA LYS A 105 9.50 -21.11 4.86
C LYS A 105 10.02 -21.28 3.44
N GLN A 106 9.15 -21.47 2.46
CA GLN A 106 9.56 -21.61 1.06
C GLN A 106 10.08 -20.29 0.49
N LEU A 107 9.46 -19.15 0.84
CA LEU A 107 9.99 -17.83 0.49
C LEU A 107 11.39 -17.60 1.08
N VAL A 108 11.59 -17.88 2.37
CA VAL A 108 12.92 -17.68 3.00
C VAL A 108 13.97 -18.62 2.44
N LYS A 109 13.64 -19.90 2.28
CA LYS A 109 14.56 -20.91 1.75
C LYS A 109 14.90 -20.68 0.28
N GLN A 110 13.90 -20.45 -0.56
CA GLN A 110 14.08 -20.40 -2.00
C GLN A 110 14.38 -18.98 -2.45
N VAL A 111 13.59 -17.97 -2.07
CA VAL A 111 13.75 -16.59 -2.55
C VAL A 111 14.89 -15.88 -1.83
N PHE A 112 14.88 -15.85 -0.50
CA PHE A 112 15.93 -15.17 0.28
C PHE A 112 17.21 -16.00 0.43
N GLN A 113 17.20 -17.28 0.03
CA GLN A 113 18.31 -18.22 0.14
C GLN A 113 18.92 -18.33 1.55
N GLN A 114 18.08 -18.18 2.59
CA GLN A 114 18.50 -18.28 3.98
C GLN A 114 18.05 -19.60 4.62
N GLN A 115 18.92 -20.14 5.49
CA GLN A 115 18.66 -21.35 6.27
C GLN A 115 18.59 -21.08 7.79
N LYS A 116 18.71 -19.82 8.19
CA LYS A 116 18.57 -19.41 9.60
C LYS A 116 17.10 -19.25 9.96
N ALA A 117 16.83 -19.25 11.27
CA ALA A 117 15.52 -18.90 11.79
C ALA A 117 15.16 -17.44 11.45
N PHE A 118 13.89 -17.21 11.21
CA PHE A 118 13.28 -15.91 10.90
C PHE A 118 11.94 -15.79 11.66
N TYR A 119 11.26 -14.65 11.52
CA TYR A 119 9.95 -14.43 12.12
C TYR A 119 8.97 -13.94 11.08
N PHE A 120 7.70 -14.33 11.17
CA PHE A 120 6.69 -13.93 10.18
C PHE A 120 5.35 -13.63 10.85
N GLU A 121 4.59 -12.72 10.25
CA GLU A 121 3.24 -12.36 10.67
C GLU A 121 2.31 -13.58 10.56
N GLU A 122 1.58 -13.91 11.62
CA GLU A 122 0.66 -15.04 11.64
C GLU A 122 -0.47 -14.90 10.59
N GLU A 123 -0.97 -13.69 10.38
CA GLU A 123 -2.07 -13.42 9.45
C GLU A 123 -1.58 -12.70 8.20
N SER A 124 -1.36 -13.46 7.12
CA SER A 124 -1.10 -12.86 5.80
C SER A 124 -2.30 -12.06 5.31
N ASN A 125 -2.03 -10.94 4.65
CA ASN A 125 -3.08 -10.07 4.14
C ASN A 125 -3.59 -10.56 2.79
N VAL A 126 -4.90 -10.76 2.70
CA VAL A 126 -5.61 -11.14 1.47
C VAL A 126 -6.40 -9.93 0.98
N ARG A 127 -6.11 -9.44 -0.21
CA ARG A 127 -6.65 -8.18 -0.74
C ARG A 127 -7.36 -8.42 -2.07
N PHE A 128 -8.68 -8.28 -2.07
CA PHE A 128 -9.47 -8.15 -3.29
C PHE A 128 -9.79 -6.67 -3.46
N HIS A 129 -8.86 -5.95 -4.07
CA HIS A 129 -8.94 -4.50 -4.25
C HIS A 129 -9.88 -4.21 -5.43
N ILE A 130 -11.12 -3.85 -5.14
CA ILE A 130 -12.23 -3.76 -6.10
C ILE A 130 -12.22 -2.38 -6.78
N PRO A 131 -12.62 -2.27 -8.08
CA PRO A 131 -12.80 -0.98 -8.74
C PRO A 131 -13.60 0.01 -7.89
N TYR A 132 -13.07 1.23 -7.76
CA TYR A 132 -13.59 2.22 -6.82
C TYR A 132 -15.05 2.57 -7.10
N ASP A 133 -15.43 2.71 -8.38
CA ASP A 133 -16.79 3.04 -8.80
C ASP A 133 -17.81 1.96 -8.40
N ILE A 134 -17.37 0.71 -8.24
CA ILE A 134 -18.20 -0.39 -7.72
C ILE A 134 -18.34 -0.27 -6.20
N VAL A 135 -17.22 -0.16 -5.47
CA VAL A 135 -17.24 -0.08 -4.00
C VAL A 135 -17.97 1.17 -3.51
N ARG A 136 -17.92 2.27 -4.28
CA ARG A 136 -18.55 3.55 -3.93
C ARG A 136 -20.05 3.43 -3.66
N GLN A 137 -20.71 2.42 -4.26
CA GLN A 137 -22.13 2.10 -4.03
C GLN A 137 -22.42 1.71 -2.57
N ARG A 138 -21.42 1.19 -1.85
CA ARG A 138 -21.49 0.79 -0.44
C ARG A 138 -20.40 1.44 0.42
N ILE A 139 -20.02 2.68 0.10
CA ILE A 139 -18.87 3.34 0.75
C ILE A 139 -19.01 3.44 2.28
N THR A 140 -20.22 3.59 2.82
CA THR A 140 -20.47 3.63 4.27
C THR A 140 -20.03 2.34 4.97
N GLU A 141 -20.14 1.20 4.27
CA GLU A 141 -19.69 -0.09 4.75
C GLU A 141 -18.17 -0.26 4.57
N TYR A 142 -17.67 0.04 3.37
CA TYR A 142 -16.30 -0.25 2.94
C TYR A 142 -15.26 0.84 3.25
N SER A 143 -15.67 1.97 3.81
CA SER A 143 -14.78 3.00 4.39
C SER A 143 -14.30 2.65 5.81
N LYS A 144 -14.87 1.62 6.44
CA LYS A 144 -14.44 1.17 7.78
C LYS A 144 -13.01 0.65 7.73
N PHE A 145 -12.24 0.94 8.78
CA PHE A 145 -10.82 0.58 8.92
C PHE A 145 -10.49 -0.89 8.55
N GLN A 146 -11.37 -1.83 8.89
CA GLN A 146 -11.13 -3.26 8.62
C GLN A 146 -11.01 -3.62 7.13
N TRP A 147 -11.55 -2.79 6.24
CA TRP A 147 -11.54 -2.96 4.77
C TRP A 147 -10.46 -2.13 4.07
N ASN A 148 -9.90 -1.17 4.79
CA ASN A 148 -8.87 -0.28 4.30
C ASN A 148 -7.60 -1.08 3.96
N GLY A 149 -7.06 -0.86 2.76
CA GLY A 149 -5.92 -1.60 2.23
C GLY A 149 -6.24 -3.04 1.85
N LYS A 150 -7.51 -3.45 1.83
CA LYS A 150 -7.95 -4.79 1.43
C LYS A 150 -8.93 -4.76 0.27
N VAL A 151 -9.99 -3.97 0.42
CA VAL A 151 -11.02 -3.74 -0.60
C VAL A 151 -10.90 -2.34 -1.18
N THR A 152 -10.62 -1.37 -0.31
CA THR A 152 -10.41 0.05 -0.62
C THR A 152 -8.94 0.43 -0.46
N PRO A 153 -8.49 1.53 -1.07
CA PRO A 153 -7.10 1.97 -0.95
C PRO A 153 -6.74 2.35 0.48
N HIS A 154 -5.46 2.17 0.82
CA HIS A 154 -4.86 2.65 2.05
C HIS A 154 -3.92 3.80 1.76
N GLY A 155 -4.03 4.86 2.56
CA GLY A 155 -3.20 6.04 2.46
C GLY A 155 -1.73 5.76 2.80
N PRO A 156 -0.85 6.75 2.58
CA PRO A 156 0.58 6.61 2.87
C PRO A 156 0.86 6.33 4.34
N HIS A 157 1.67 5.31 4.59
CA HIS A 157 2.12 4.92 5.93
C HIS A 157 3.46 4.18 5.88
N HIS A 158 4.13 4.15 7.03
CA HIS A 158 5.12 3.12 7.35
C HIS A 158 4.42 1.97 8.09
N ASP A 159 4.86 0.74 7.88
CA ASP A 159 4.27 -0.41 8.60
C ASP A 159 4.48 -0.29 10.12
N SER A 160 5.60 0.29 10.56
CA SER A 160 5.88 0.53 11.98
C SER A 160 4.90 1.48 12.66
N TRP A 161 4.21 2.35 11.91
CA TRP A 161 3.12 3.19 12.45
C TRP A 161 1.92 2.38 12.91
N TYR A 162 1.76 1.18 12.35
CA TYR A 162 0.80 0.18 12.78
C TYR A 162 1.45 -0.94 13.58
N GLN A 163 2.54 -0.62 14.29
CA GLN A 163 3.20 -1.47 15.29
C GLN A 163 3.78 -2.78 14.70
N CYS A 164 4.06 -2.80 13.39
CA CYS A 164 4.91 -3.81 12.79
C CYS A 164 6.38 -3.56 13.16
N PRO A 165 7.26 -4.59 13.04
CA PRO A 165 8.68 -4.41 13.24
C PRO A 165 9.29 -3.44 12.23
N THR A 166 10.21 -2.58 12.69
CA THR A 166 10.94 -1.63 11.86
C THR A 166 11.92 -2.30 10.92
N ASN A 167 12.36 -3.53 11.22
CA ASN A 167 13.22 -4.33 10.34
C ASN A 167 12.42 -5.36 9.52
N SER A 168 11.13 -5.10 9.30
CA SER A 168 10.27 -5.99 8.52
C SER A 168 10.52 -5.86 7.02
N VAL A 169 10.33 -6.97 6.33
CA VAL A 169 10.30 -7.08 4.88
C VAL A 169 8.90 -7.52 4.49
N ASN A 170 8.32 -6.81 3.53
CA ASN A 170 7.07 -7.15 2.89
C ASN A 170 7.35 -7.99 1.65
N VAL A 171 6.65 -9.11 1.51
CA VAL A 171 6.57 -9.90 0.29
C VAL A 171 5.13 -9.78 -0.23
N TRP A 172 4.94 -9.04 -1.32
CA TRP A 172 3.63 -8.72 -1.88
C TRP A 172 3.49 -9.44 -3.23
N MET A 173 2.62 -10.45 -3.26
CA MET A 173 2.56 -11.47 -4.32
C MET A 173 1.28 -11.32 -5.14
N ALA A 174 1.44 -11.06 -6.43
CA ALA A 174 0.35 -10.89 -7.38
C ALA A 174 -0.32 -12.24 -7.66
N ILE A 175 -1.62 -12.37 -7.39
CA ILE A 175 -2.41 -13.56 -7.75
C ILE A 175 -3.23 -13.31 -9.03
N SER A 176 -3.62 -12.06 -9.26
CA SER A 176 -4.09 -11.52 -10.54
C SER A 176 -3.08 -10.50 -11.07
N SER A 177 -3.29 -10.02 -12.29
CA SER A 177 -2.53 -8.90 -12.85
C SER A 177 -2.67 -7.64 -11.98
N VAL A 178 -1.59 -6.87 -11.90
CA VAL A 178 -1.50 -5.57 -11.22
C VAL A 178 -1.09 -4.55 -12.25
N LYS A 179 -1.89 -3.49 -12.39
CA LYS A 179 -1.72 -2.46 -13.41
C LYS A 179 -1.54 -1.10 -12.75
N ILE A 180 -0.99 -0.14 -13.50
CA ILE A 180 -1.06 1.26 -13.09
C ILE A 180 -2.53 1.66 -12.93
N GLY A 181 -2.84 2.33 -11.82
CA GLY A 181 -4.21 2.67 -11.45
C GLY A 181 -4.89 1.62 -10.56
N ASN A 182 -4.21 0.54 -10.18
CA ASN A 182 -4.68 -0.33 -9.09
C ASN A 182 -3.52 -0.88 -8.22
N GLY A 183 -2.29 -0.43 -8.41
CA GLY A 183 -1.07 -0.98 -7.84
C GLY A 183 -0.71 -0.52 -6.42
N LEU A 184 0.52 -0.84 -6.03
CA LEU A 184 1.16 -0.42 -4.79
C LEU A 184 2.09 0.77 -5.11
N ASN A 185 1.94 1.86 -4.37
CA ASN A 185 2.85 3.01 -4.39
C ASN A 185 3.95 2.79 -3.35
N ILE A 186 5.21 2.96 -3.75
CA ILE A 186 6.36 3.05 -2.85
C ILE A 186 7.00 4.43 -3.05
N TYR A 187 7.50 5.08 -2.01
CA TYR A 187 8.16 6.39 -2.08
C TYR A 187 9.63 6.30 -1.62
N PRO A 188 10.56 5.85 -2.48
CA PRO A 188 11.96 5.65 -2.10
C PRO A 188 12.67 6.93 -1.66
N GLN A 189 12.21 8.10 -2.10
CA GLN A 189 12.82 9.41 -1.85
C GLN A 189 12.81 9.82 -0.37
N VAL A 190 11.92 9.21 0.41
CA VAL A 190 11.77 9.45 1.86
C VAL A 190 12.09 8.21 2.70
N TYR A 191 12.67 7.18 2.10
CA TYR A 191 13.16 6.03 2.86
C TYR A 191 14.21 6.45 3.89
N GLY A 192 14.11 5.91 5.10
CA GLY A 192 15.00 6.26 6.21
C GLY A 192 14.79 7.67 6.77
N LYS A 193 13.71 8.37 6.37
CA LYS A 193 13.36 9.69 6.93
C LYS A 193 12.25 9.58 7.96
N LEU A 194 12.35 10.37 9.02
CA LEU A 194 11.31 10.46 10.04
C LEU A 194 10.15 11.37 9.60
N LEU A 195 9.11 10.78 9.02
CA LEU A 195 7.91 11.51 8.62
C LEU A 195 6.93 11.72 9.79
N PRO A 196 6.42 12.95 10.02
CA PRO A 196 5.38 13.16 11.02
C PRO A 196 4.06 12.48 10.63
N CYS A 197 3.35 11.94 11.61
CA CYS A 197 2.03 11.35 11.42
C CYS A 197 1.08 11.73 12.55
N THR A 198 -0.21 11.55 12.33
CA THR A 198 -1.23 11.68 13.38
C THR A 198 -1.05 10.59 14.43
N LYS A 199 -1.67 10.76 15.61
CA LYS A 199 -1.63 9.75 16.67
C LYS A 199 -2.13 8.38 16.21
N ASP A 200 -3.08 8.32 15.28
CA ASP A 200 -3.61 7.09 14.69
C ASP A 200 -2.79 6.56 13.50
N GLY A 201 -1.56 7.04 13.30
CA GLY A 201 -0.62 6.53 12.31
C GLY A 201 -0.97 6.90 10.86
N LYS A 202 -1.60 8.06 10.63
CA LYS A 202 -1.85 8.58 9.28
C LYS A 202 -0.86 9.67 8.94
N ILE A 203 -0.38 9.69 7.69
CA ILE A 203 0.42 10.81 7.17
C ILE A 203 -0.34 12.14 7.34
N LEU A 204 0.36 13.21 7.70
CA LEU A 204 -0.21 14.57 7.65
C LEU A 204 -0.40 15.00 6.20
N GLY A 205 -1.45 15.78 5.92
CA GLY A 205 -1.86 16.11 4.54
C GLY A 205 -0.99 17.11 3.80
N ASP A 206 -0.05 17.74 4.48
CA ASP A 206 0.80 18.83 3.99
C ASP A 206 2.25 18.40 3.72
N GLN A 207 2.51 17.10 3.60
CA GLN A 207 3.85 16.56 3.40
C GLN A 207 4.13 16.25 1.93
N TYR A 208 5.32 16.64 1.47
CA TYR A 208 5.86 16.26 0.17
C TYR A 208 6.88 15.12 0.34
N PHE A 209 6.64 14.01 -0.34
CA PHE A 209 7.48 12.81 -0.28
C PHE A 209 7.87 12.28 -1.66
N GLY A 210 7.83 13.15 -2.68
CA GLY A 210 8.21 12.83 -4.05
C GLY A 210 7.15 12.04 -4.82
N SER A 211 7.56 11.55 -6.00
CA SER A 211 6.70 10.77 -6.89
C SER A 211 6.68 9.29 -6.50
N ALA A 212 5.52 8.66 -6.61
CA ALA A 212 5.37 7.22 -6.37
C ALA A 212 6.17 6.39 -7.40
N LEU A 213 6.87 5.37 -6.91
CA LEU A 213 7.26 4.21 -7.70
C LEU A 213 6.07 3.25 -7.78
N ASN A 214 5.59 3.00 -8.99
CA ASN A 214 4.59 1.97 -9.29
C ASN A 214 5.12 0.99 -10.32
N ILE A 215 4.81 -0.29 -10.11
CA ILE A 215 5.31 -1.39 -10.93
C ILE A 215 4.13 -2.29 -11.28
N GLU A 216 3.98 -2.59 -12.57
CA GLU A 216 3.04 -3.60 -13.05
C GLU A 216 3.60 -5.00 -12.81
N LEU A 217 2.72 -5.89 -12.34
CA LEU A 217 3.05 -7.26 -12.01
C LEU A 217 2.12 -8.21 -12.77
N GLU A 218 2.72 -9.23 -13.36
CA GLU A 218 1.99 -10.36 -13.92
C GLU A 218 1.58 -11.33 -12.79
N PRO A 219 0.52 -12.13 -12.99
CA PRO A 219 0.16 -13.17 -12.03
C PRO A 219 1.34 -14.08 -11.67
N GLY A 220 1.65 -14.16 -10.38
CA GLY A 220 2.75 -14.95 -9.83
C GLY A 220 4.04 -14.17 -9.55
N ASP A 221 4.16 -12.94 -10.03
CA ASP A 221 5.24 -12.04 -9.65
C ASP A 221 5.13 -11.63 -8.17
N ALA A 222 6.26 -11.25 -7.58
CA ALA A 222 6.31 -10.64 -6.26
C ALA A 222 7.14 -9.37 -6.26
N ILE A 223 6.69 -8.36 -5.50
CA ILE A 223 7.50 -7.21 -5.10
C ILE A 223 7.88 -7.38 -3.63
N ILE A 224 9.14 -7.14 -3.33
CA ILE A 224 9.73 -7.30 -2.01
C ILE A 224 10.36 -5.96 -1.62
N PHE A 225 9.95 -5.40 -0.49
CA PHE A 225 10.39 -4.09 -0.03
C PHE A 225 10.45 -4.03 1.50
N HIS A 226 11.27 -3.12 2.02
CA HIS A 226 11.38 -2.89 3.46
C HIS A 226 10.13 -2.20 4.03
N GLY A 227 9.64 -2.62 5.20
CA GLY A 227 8.40 -2.09 5.82
C GLY A 227 8.44 -0.59 6.15
N GLU A 228 9.65 -0.02 6.21
CA GLU A 228 9.89 1.41 6.45
C GLU A 228 9.99 2.23 5.18
N HIS A 229 9.73 1.66 4.01
CA HIS A 229 9.31 2.48 2.87
C HIS A 229 7.96 3.13 3.20
N LEU A 230 7.83 4.43 2.96
CA LEU A 230 6.51 5.02 2.90
C LEU A 230 5.81 4.39 1.69
N HIS A 231 4.61 3.86 1.90
CA HIS A 231 3.87 3.18 0.84
C HIS A 231 2.37 3.36 0.99
N SER A 232 1.64 3.23 -0.11
CA SER A 232 0.18 3.36 -0.16
C SER A 232 -0.42 2.48 -1.26
N SER A 233 -1.74 2.31 -1.29
CA SER A 233 -2.39 1.68 -2.44
C SER A 233 -2.90 2.74 -3.40
N GLU A 234 -2.79 2.48 -4.71
CA GLU A 234 -3.55 3.27 -5.66
C GLU A 234 -5.05 3.06 -5.43
N ILE A 235 -5.84 4.12 -5.63
CA ILE A 235 -7.27 3.96 -5.82
C ILE A 235 -7.49 3.05 -7.03
N ASN A 236 -8.33 2.01 -6.92
CA ASN A 236 -8.58 1.14 -8.07
C ASN A 236 -9.43 1.89 -9.09
N SER A 237 -8.75 2.48 -10.05
CA SER A 237 -9.30 3.24 -11.16
C SER A 237 -9.36 2.44 -12.45
N THR A 238 -9.04 1.14 -12.38
CA THR A 238 -9.16 0.17 -13.48
C THR A 238 -10.53 -0.49 -13.48
N ASP A 239 -10.81 -1.23 -14.55
CA ASP A 239 -12.00 -2.08 -14.72
C ASP A 239 -11.84 -3.49 -14.13
N THR A 240 -10.73 -3.78 -13.44
CA THR A 240 -10.43 -5.11 -12.91
C THR A 240 -10.20 -5.11 -11.40
N THR A 241 -10.57 -6.20 -10.73
CA THR A 241 -10.18 -6.45 -9.35
C THR A 241 -8.70 -6.83 -9.28
N ARG A 242 -7.92 -6.14 -8.46
CA ARG A 242 -6.58 -6.60 -8.10
C ARG A 242 -6.68 -7.59 -6.94
N PHE A 243 -6.21 -8.82 -7.15
CA PHE A 243 -6.09 -9.84 -6.12
C PHE A 243 -4.63 -10.12 -5.75
N VAL A 244 -4.28 -9.85 -4.49
CA VAL A 244 -2.92 -9.98 -3.96
C VAL A 244 -2.93 -10.61 -2.57
N ILE A 245 -1.94 -11.45 -2.31
CA ILE A 245 -1.59 -11.89 -0.96
C ILE A 245 -0.27 -11.23 -0.55
N SER A 246 -0.20 -10.65 0.65
CA SER A 246 1.09 -10.21 1.20
C SER A 246 1.40 -10.84 2.55
N LEU A 247 2.69 -11.03 2.78
CA LEU A 247 3.25 -11.55 4.01
C LEU A 247 4.33 -10.59 4.51
N ARG A 248 4.30 -10.27 5.81
CA ARG A 248 5.38 -9.57 6.49
C ARG A 248 6.24 -10.56 7.25
N MET A 249 7.54 -10.35 7.23
CA MET A 249 8.51 -11.15 7.97
C MET A 249 9.73 -10.32 8.37
N THR A 250 10.48 -10.79 9.35
CA THR A 250 11.81 -10.28 9.69
C THR A 250 12.82 -11.40 9.50
N LEU A 251 13.90 -11.14 8.78
CA LEU A 251 14.97 -12.10 8.54
C LEU A 251 15.89 -12.30 9.76
N ASP A 252 15.72 -11.44 10.77
CA ASP A 252 16.38 -11.48 12.07
C ASP A 252 15.34 -11.24 13.18
N LYS A 253 15.79 -11.13 14.44
CA LYS A 253 14.90 -10.83 15.57
C LYS A 253 14.09 -9.54 15.30
N PRO A 254 12.76 -9.55 15.47
CA PRO A 254 11.93 -8.36 15.25
C PRO A 254 12.34 -7.22 16.16
N GLN A 255 12.42 -6.03 15.59
CA GLN A 255 12.69 -4.77 16.29
C GLN A 255 11.44 -3.90 16.22
N PHE A 256 10.90 -3.47 17.35
CA PHE A 256 9.71 -2.61 17.41
C PHE A 256 10.09 -1.22 17.93
N ILE A 257 9.32 -0.19 17.56
CA ILE A 257 9.50 1.17 18.09
C ILE A 257 9.28 1.21 19.62
N ASP A 258 8.34 0.40 20.12
CA ASP A 258 8.02 0.28 21.55
C ASP A 258 8.12 -1.18 22.02
N ASP A 259 8.78 -1.38 23.17
CA ASP A 259 8.93 -2.68 23.85
C ASP A 259 7.58 -3.30 24.26
N ASN A 260 6.52 -2.48 24.38
CA ASN A 260 5.16 -2.90 24.71
C ASN A 260 4.29 -3.21 23.49
N SER A 261 4.88 -3.36 22.30
CA SER A 261 4.10 -3.65 21.08
C SER A 261 3.18 -4.87 21.28
N PRO A 262 1.85 -4.71 21.14
CA PRO A 262 0.89 -5.80 21.30
C PRO A 262 1.05 -6.88 20.22
N TYR A 263 1.65 -6.52 19.07
CA TYR A 263 1.93 -7.43 17.96
C TYR A 263 3.17 -8.29 18.14
N LYS A 264 3.93 -8.09 19.23
CA LYS A 264 5.05 -8.97 19.61
C LYS A 264 4.65 -10.45 19.65
N ASN A 265 3.37 -10.73 19.97
CA ASN A 265 2.82 -12.08 20.05
C ASN A 265 2.31 -12.63 18.71
N ASP A 266 2.10 -11.77 17.72
CA ASP A 266 1.53 -12.14 16.42
C ASP A 266 2.62 -12.55 15.39
N TYR A 267 3.90 -12.26 15.69
CA TYR A 267 5.04 -12.75 14.92
C TYR A 267 5.48 -14.14 15.41
N ILE A 268 5.47 -15.11 14.50
CA ILE A 268 5.81 -16.50 14.77
C ILE A 268 7.28 -16.73 14.45
N TYR A 269 8.03 -17.29 15.41
CA TYR A 269 9.39 -17.78 15.20
C TYR A 269 9.38 -19.04 14.33
N SER A 270 10.15 -19.05 13.24
CA SER A 270 10.38 -20.25 12.45
C SER A 270 11.47 -21.11 13.12
N ASP A 271 11.13 -22.30 13.60
CA ASP A 271 12.16 -23.24 14.04
C ASP A 271 12.88 -23.83 12.80
N PRO A 272 14.23 -23.77 12.72
CA PRO A 272 14.99 -24.39 11.63
C PRO A 272 14.77 -25.90 11.47
N ASN A 273 14.35 -26.59 12.53
CA ASN A 273 14.28 -28.06 12.62
C ASN A 273 12.85 -28.62 12.65
N ASP A 274 11.90 -27.94 12.01
CA ASP A 274 10.47 -28.27 12.07
C ASP A 274 10.10 -29.57 11.30
N GLY A 275 10.54 -30.71 11.83
CA GLY A 275 10.00 -32.03 11.58
C GLY A 275 8.66 -32.24 12.30
N LEU A 276 8.35 -33.50 12.67
CA LEU A 276 7.06 -33.93 13.25
C LEU A 276 6.53 -33.06 14.42
N LYS A 277 7.43 -32.42 15.19
CA LYS A 277 7.09 -31.54 16.32
C LYS A 277 6.38 -30.24 15.90
N ALA A 278 6.70 -29.68 14.73
CA ALA A 278 6.01 -28.50 14.18
C ALA A 278 4.55 -28.77 13.87
N ARG A 279 4.29 -29.94 13.25
CA ARG A 279 2.94 -30.43 12.91
C ARG A 279 2.10 -30.69 14.18
N LEU A 280 2.73 -31.22 15.22
CA LEU A 280 2.10 -31.40 16.54
C LEU A 280 1.86 -30.06 17.26
N ALA A 281 2.79 -29.12 17.19
CA ALA A 281 2.65 -27.78 17.74
C ALA A 281 1.53 -26.99 17.05
N GLN A 282 1.42 -27.06 15.72
CA GLN A 282 0.28 -26.47 14.98
C GLN A 282 -1.07 -27.06 15.39
N SER A 283 -1.09 -28.37 15.70
CA SER A 283 -2.29 -29.05 16.19
C SER A 283 -2.66 -28.61 17.62
N LEU A 284 -1.67 -28.40 18.49
CA LEU A 284 -1.83 -27.88 19.84
C LEU A 284 -2.20 -26.38 19.86
N VAL A 285 -1.68 -25.58 18.92
CA VAL A 285 -2.07 -24.16 18.72
C VAL A 285 -3.55 -24.07 18.35
N LYS A 286 -4.06 -24.95 17.46
CA LYS A 286 -5.50 -25.03 17.14
C LYS A 286 -6.38 -25.31 18.37
N ILE A 287 -5.92 -26.19 19.27
CA ILE A 287 -6.63 -26.52 20.52
C ILE A 287 -6.59 -25.35 21.51
N SER A 288 -5.42 -24.75 21.71
CA SER A 288 -5.25 -23.58 22.60
C SER A 288 -6.03 -22.35 22.12
N ARG A 289 -6.22 -22.20 20.81
CA ARG A 289 -6.93 -21.08 20.19
C ARG A 289 -8.45 -21.17 20.33
N ARG A 290 -9.03 -22.38 20.31
CA ARG A 290 -10.46 -22.58 20.68
C ARG A 290 -10.72 -22.16 22.13
N PHE A 291 -9.76 -22.39 23.01
CA PHE A 291 -9.84 -21.97 24.41
C PHE A 291 -9.64 -20.44 24.55
N ARG A 292 -8.64 -19.86 23.87
CA ARG A 292 -8.39 -18.41 23.82
C ARG A 292 -9.54 -17.60 23.21
N ASN A 293 -10.20 -18.10 22.17
CA ASN A 293 -11.33 -17.40 21.54
C ASN A 293 -12.57 -17.32 22.47
N ARG A 294 -12.80 -18.32 23.34
CA ARG A 294 -13.87 -18.26 24.37
C ARG A 294 -13.56 -17.25 25.47
N ILE A 295 -12.27 -17.05 25.78
CA ILE A 295 -11.82 -16.05 26.75
C ILE A 295 -11.85 -14.65 26.12
N ASN A 296 -11.36 -14.49 24.88
CA ASN A 296 -11.34 -13.20 24.18
C ASN A 296 -12.74 -12.69 23.82
N SER A 297 -13.74 -13.54 23.58
CA SER A 297 -15.12 -13.08 23.39
C SER A 297 -15.75 -12.57 24.70
N ALA A 298 -15.26 -13.04 25.85
CA ALA A 298 -15.71 -12.57 27.17
C ALA A 298 -14.95 -11.32 27.64
N ILE A 299 -13.72 -11.09 27.15
CA ILE A 299 -12.85 -9.96 27.54
C ILE A 299 -12.95 -8.77 26.56
N ARG A 300 -13.58 -8.91 25.38
CA ARG A 300 -13.86 -7.79 24.45
C ARG A 300 -14.94 -6.80 24.96
N GLY A 301 -14.99 -6.56 26.26
CA GLY A 301 -15.52 -5.33 26.82
C GLY A 301 -14.44 -4.24 26.75
N LYS A 302 -14.63 -3.25 25.87
CA LYS A 302 -13.95 -1.94 25.88
C LYS A 302 -12.47 -1.95 26.32
N GLU A 303 -11.58 -2.59 25.56
CA GLU A 303 -10.15 -2.32 25.73
C GLU A 303 -9.72 -1.16 24.82
N ASN A 304 -9.19 -0.13 25.49
CA ASN A 304 -8.66 1.11 24.94
C ASN A 304 -7.57 0.84 23.89
N LYS A 305 -7.85 1.17 22.63
CA LYS A 305 -6.82 1.41 21.61
C LYS A 305 -6.13 2.74 21.90
N GLN A 306 -5.19 2.75 22.85
CA GLN A 306 -4.29 3.89 22.94
C GLN A 306 -3.29 3.78 21.79
N ASN A 307 -3.47 4.64 20.79
CA ASN A 307 -2.53 4.83 19.72
C ASN A 307 -1.34 5.64 20.26
N TYR A 308 -0.18 5.01 20.35
CA TYR A 308 1.06 5.66 20.73
C TYR A 308 1.99 5.68 19.53
N VAL A 309 2.26 6.89 19.04
CA VAL A 309 3.47 7.19 18.26
C VAL A 309 4.37 7.93 19.23
N LEU A 310 5.42 7.28 19.72
CA LEU A 310 6.47 7.97 20.45
C LEU A 310 7.85 7.43 20.05
N SER A 311 8.51 8.27 19.26
CA SER A 311 9.96 8.43 19.10
C SER A 311 10.70 7.30 18.35
N LEU A 312 10.65 7.41 17.01
CA LEU A 312 11.55 6.72 16.07
C LEU A 312 13.03 7.13 16.24
N ASP A 313 13.33 8.14 17.07
CA ASP A 313 14.68 8.60 17.41
C ASP A 313 15.57 7.50 18.05
N LYS A 314 14.96 6.47 18.65
CA LYS A 314 15.67 5.33 19.23
C LYS A 314 15.97 4.22 18.22
N VAL A 315 15.39 4.27 17.03
CA VAL A 315 15.59 3.26 15.99
C VAL A 315 16.77 3.69 15.12
N SER A 316 17.89 2.96 15.24
CA SER A 316 19.08 3.20 14.42
C SER A 316 18.75 3.05 12.93
N GLY A 317 19.21 3.99 12.10
CA GLY A 317 19.02 3.94 10.63
C GLY A 317 18.03 4.96 10.07
N PHE A 318 17.46 5.81 10.92
CA PHE A 318 16.63 6.94 10.51
C PHE A 318 17.34 8.27 10.72
N ASP A 319 17.29 9.13 9.71
CA ASP A 319 17.64 10.53 9.88
C ASP A 319 16.41 11.26 10.44
N ASP A 320 16.55 11.87 11.62
CA ASP A 320 15.53 12.78 12.14
C ASP A 320 15.51 14.07 11.33
N THR A 321 14.78 14.02 10.20
CA THR A 321 14.46 15.19 9.38
C THR A 321 13.09 15.73 9.69
N SER A 322 12.44 15.31 10.79
CA SER A 322 11.07 15.73 11.16
C SER A 322 10.92 17.25 11.20
N SER A 323 11.94 17.94 11.72
CA SER A 323 12.02 19.41 11.79
C SER A 323 12.29 20.09 10.43
N ALA A 324 12.84 19.35 9.46
CA ALA A 324 13.19 19.83 8.13
C ALA A 324 12.10 19.53 7.07
N PHE A 325 11.09 18.72 7.40
CA PHE A 325 9.97 18.49 6.50
C PHE A 325 9.24 19.80 6.22
N PRO A 326 8.73 19.99 4.99
CA PRO A 326 8.03 21.20 4.61
C PRO A 326 6.91 21.48 5.62
N GLN A 327 7.00 22.63 6.28
CA GLN A 327 5.84 23.20 6.96
C GLN A 327 4.73 23.41 5.92
N PRO A 328 3.45 23.37 6.30
CA PRO A 328 2.34 23.53 5.36
C PRO A 328 2.63 24.71 4.44
N ILE A 329 2.65 24.44 3.12
CA ILE A 329 3.23 25.36 2.15
C ILE A 329 2.60 26.72 2.37
N SER A 330 3.43 27.65 2.86
CA SER A 330 2.96 28.95 3.34
C SER A 330 2.46 29.72 2.13
N VAL A 331 1.15 29.93 2.08
CA VAL A 331 0.53 30.82 1.11
C VAL A 331 1.04 32.22 1.43
N LYS A 332 2.01 32.72 0.66
CA LYS A 332 2.33 34.15 0.72
C LYS A 332 1.09 34.90 0.23
N ILE A 333 0.40 35.59 1.13
CA ILE A 333 -0.64 36.55 0.75
C ILE A 333 0.06 37.58 -0.13
N ILE A 334 -0.33 37.65 -1.40
CA ILE A 334 0.27 38.57 -2.36
C ILE A 334 -0.30 39.96 -2.02
N PRO A 335 0.54 40.97 -1.71
CA PRO A 335 0.05 42.31 -1.41
C PRO A 335 -0.80 42.83 -2.58
N GLY A 336 -2.08 43.12 -2.32
CA GLY A 336 -3.05 43.55 -3.34
C GLY A 336 -4.15 42.54 -3.69
N THR A 337 -4.00 41.25 -3.34
CA THR A 337 -5.09 40.25 -3.49
C THR A 337 -6.14 40.34 -2.37
N SER A 338 -5.98 41.26 -1.41
CA SER A 338 -6.93 41.48 -0.31
C SER A 338 -8.09 42.42 -0.66
N VAL A 339 -8.17 42.90 -1.91
CA VAL A 339 -9.21 43.84 -2.36
C VAL A 339 -10.24 43.14 -3.26
N ASP A 340 -9.86 42.02 -3.89
CA ASP A 340 -10.75 41.17 -4.69
C ASP A 340 -10.27 39.70 -4.62
N GLU A 341 -10.92 38.88 -3.78
CA GLU A 341 -10.61 37.45 -3.65
C GLU A 341 -10.85 36.64 -4.94
N THR A 342 -11.40 37.27 -6.00
CA THR A 342 -11.66 36.63 -7.30
C THR A 342 -10.50 36.73 -8.28
N LYS A 343 -9.45 37.51 -8.00
CA LYS A 343 -8.28 37.67 -8.88
C LYS A 343 -6.97 37.48 -8.13
N LEU A 344 -6.23 36.43 -8.48
CA LEU A 344 -4.90 36.13 -7.96
C LEU A 344 -3.85 36.48 -9.01
N PHE A 345 -2.86 37.29 -8.64
CA PHE A 345 -1.75 37.68 -9.52
C PHE A 345 -0.48 36.99 -9.05
N LEU A 346 0.20 36.25 -9.94
CA LEU A 346 1.48 35.60 -9.66
C LEU A 346 2.51 36.08 -10.69
N ASP A 347 3.74 36.38 -10.26
CA ASP A 347 4.85 36.49 -11.21
C ASP A 347 5.08 35.11 -11.84
N SER A 348 4.86 35.03 -13.15
CA SER A 348 4.94 33.79 -13.89
C SER A 348 6.37 33.24 -13.97
N LYS A 349 7.39 34.07 -13.70
CA LYS A 349 8.80 33.67 -13.56
C LYS A 349 9.05 32.84 -12.31
N ASP A 350 8.19 32.95 -11.29
CA ASP A 350 8.29 32.18 -10.05
C ASP A 350 7.59 30.80 -10.13
N LEU A 351 7.26 30.34 -11.35
CA LEU A 351 6.62 29.06 -11.61
C LEU A 351 7.32 28.38 -12.79
N ALA A 352 8.23 27.44 -12.50
CA ALA A 352 8.92 26.67 -13.52
C ALA A 352 8.00 25.65 -14.20
N ILE A 353 8.35 25.22 -15.41
CA ILE A 353 7.63 24.14 -16.11
C ILE A 353 7.69 22.87 -15.25
N GLY A 354 6.56 22.18 -15.12
CA GLY A 354 6.43 20.99 -14.28
C GLY A 354 6.12 21.28 -12.81
N GLN A 355 6.12 22.56 -12.39
CA GLN A 355 5.92 22.94 -11.00
C GLN A 355 4.44 23.15 -10.65
N ILE A 356 4.08 22.75 -9.44
CA ILE A 356 2.81 23.09 -8.78
C ILE A 356 3.13 24.10 -7.67
N LYS A 357 2.32 25.15 -7.55
CA LYS A 357 2.47 26.17 -6.52
C LYS A 357 1.11 26.51 -5.90
N PRO A 358 0.94 26.40 -4.58
CA PRO A 358 -0.26 26.87 -3.92
C PRO A 358 -0.28 28.40 -3.92
N VAL A 359 -1.42 28.96 -4.32
CA VAL A 359 -1.65 30.43 -4.41
C VAL A 359 -2.68 30.91 -3.39
N SER A 360 -3.45 29.99 -2.83
CA SER A 360 -4.33 30.25 -1.69
C SER A 360 -4.51 28.99 -0.85
N GLN A 361 -5.27 29.09 0.24
CA GLN A 361 -5.67 27.91 1.02
C GLN A 361 -6.53 26.92 0.22
N LYS A 362 -7.11 27.36 -0.90
CA LYS A 362 -8.05 26.56 -1.71
C LYS A 362 -7.56 26.33 -3.14
N LEU A 363 -6.50 26.98 -3.60
CA LEU A 363 -6.10 26.98 -5.00
C LEU A 363 -4.61 26.73 -5.18
N CYS A 364 -4.29 25.99 -6.24
CA CYS A 364 -2.95 25.83 -6.79
C CYS A 364 -2.91 26.34 -8.23
N VAL A 365 -1.71 26.67 -8.69
CA VAL A 365 -1.38 26.87 -10.10
C VAL A 365 -0.31 25.88 -10.51
N ALA A 366 -0.38 25.40 -11.75
CA ALA A 366 0.63 24.56 -12.37
C ALA A 366 1.03 25.13 -13.71
N ARG A 367 2.33 25.10 -14.02
CA ARG A 367 2.83 25.35 -15.38
C ARG A 367 3.09 24.01 -16.04
N ILE A 368 2.25 23.66 -17.01
CA ILE A 368 2.33 22.38 -17.72
C ILE A 368 3.45 22.41 -18.77
N ASP A 369 3.58 23.55 -19.46
CA ASP A 369 4.61 23.81 -20.48
C ASP A 369 4.85 25.32 -20.60
N GLU A 370 5.61 25.74 -21.62
CA GLU A 370 5.96 27.16 -21.87
C GLU A 370 4.74 28.08 -22.00
N HIS A 371 3.58 27.57 -22.42
CA HIS A 371 2.42 28.38 -22.77
C HIS A 371 1.19 28.13 -21.89
N ARG A 372 1.16 27.03 -21.13
CA ARG A 372 -0.01 26.62 -20.36
C ARG A 372 0.24 26.72 -18.86
N ILE A 373 -0.42 27.70 -18.25
CA ILE A 373 -0.60 27.84 -16.81
C ILE A 373 -2.06 27.54 -16.48
N ILE A 374 -2.30 26.67 -15.51
CA ILE A 374 -3.64 26.25 -15.11
C ILE A 374 -3.79 26.40 -13.60
N ALA A 375 -4.89 27.00 -13.16
CA ALA A 375 -5.28 27.05 -11.76
C ALA A 375 -6.30 25.95 -11.46
N PHE A 376 -6.26 25.38 -10.26
CA PHE A 376 -7.17 24.31 -9.84
C PHE A 376 -7.35 24.29 -8.32
N SER A 377 -8.41 23.62 -7.85
CA SER A 377 -8.63 23.41 -6.42
C SER A 377 -7.49 22.65 -5.76
N ARG A 378 -7.04 23.09 -4.58
CA ARG A 378 -5.85 22.55 -3.90
C ARG A 378 -6.04 21.12 -3.38
N ASN A 379 -7.24 20.74 -2.97
CA ASN A 379 -7.45 19.46 -2.31
C ASN A 379 -7.99 18.40 -3.28
N CYS A 380 -7.46 17.19 -3.17
CA CYS A 380 -7.89 16.04 -3.94
C CYS A 380 -9.37 15.71 -3.67
N PRO A 381 -10.20 15.47 -4.72
CA PRO A 381 -11.63 15.17 -4.58
C PRO A 381 -11.94 13.82 -3.91
N HIS A 382 -10.93 12.97 -3.68
CA HIS A 382 -11.09 11.67 -3.03
C HIS A 382 -11.06 11.80 -1.49
N GLU A 383 -9.87 12.02 -0.92
CA GLU A 383 -9.67 12.08 0.55
C GLU A 383 -9.03 13.41 1.01
N GLY A 384 -9.01 14.43 0.14
CA GLY A 384 -8.60 15.78 0.54
C GLY A 384 -7.09 16.03 0.60
N ALA A 385 -6.26 15.09 0.15
CA ALA A 385 -4.80 15.27 0.02
C ALA A 385 -4.43 16.61 -0.62
N ASP A 386 -3.39 17.28 -0.11
CA ASP A 386 -2.90 18.52 -0.69
C ASP A 386 -2.21 18.26 -2.04
N LEU A 387 -2.83 18.68 -3.13
CA LEU A 387 -2.28 18.52 -4.49
C LEU A 387 -1.07 19.42 -4.73
N ALA A 388 -0.82 20.42 -3.87
CA ALA A 388 0.43 21.17 -3.90
C ALA A 388 1.66 20.28 -3.60
N SER A 389 1.44 19.18 -2.86
CA SER A 389 2.45 18.15 -2.59
C SER A 389 2.41 17.00 -3.60
N GLY A 390 1.58 17.11 -4.64
CA GLY A 390 1.52 16.16 -5.75
C GLY A 390 2.61 16.41 -6.79
N TYR A 391 2.43 15.84 -7.98
CA TYR A 391 3.34 16.05 -9.10
C TYR A 391 2.56 16.06 -10.43
N LEU A 392 3.16 16.62 -11.48
CA LEU A 392 2.56 16.65 -12.82
C LEU A 392 3.03 15.45 -13.64
N ARG A 393 2.09 14.83 -14.37
CA ARG A 393 2.37 13.75 -15.33
C ARG A 393 1.29 13.75 -16.41
N ASP A 394 1.69 13.74 -17.68
CA ASP A 394 0.79 13.62 -18.84
C ASP A 394 -0.42 14.58 -18.81
N GLY A 395 -0.18 15.86 -18.51
CA GLY A 395 -1.24 16.88 -18.43
C GLY A 395 -2.18 16.74 -17.22
N CYS A 396 -1.87 15.84 -16.29
CA CYS A 396 -2.61 15.64 -15.06
C CYS A 396 -1.83 16.15 -13.85
N VAL A 397 -2.56 16.57 -12.82
CA VAL A 397 -2.03 16.62 -11.45
C VAL A 397 -2.27 15.26 -10.79
N VAL A 398 -1.22 14.67 -10.22
CA VAL A 398 -1.27 13.35 -9.59
C VAL A 398 -1.30 13.51 -8.08
N CYS A 399 -2.33 12.92 -7.46
CA CYS A 399 -2.53 12.96 -6.01
C CYS A 399 -1.38 12.24 -5.27
N PRO A 400 -0.76 12.86 -4.25
CA PRO A 400 0.35 12.24 -3.53
C PRO A 400 -0.08 11.06 -2.66
N TRP A 401 -1.35 10.93 -2.26
CA TRP A 401 -1.76 9.84 -1.37
C TRP A 401 -2.05 8.52 -2.09
N HIS A 402 -2.80 8.58 -3.19
CA HIS A 402 -3.36 7.41 -3.87
C HIS A 402 -2.98 7.33 -5.35
N ASN A 403 -2.03 8.17 -5.79
CA ASN A 403 -1.57 8.25 -7.17
C ASN A 403 -2.67 8.53 -8.22
N LEU A 404 -3.83 9.06 -7.80
CA LEU A 404 -4.95 9.35 -8.68
C LEU A 404 -4.55 10.46 -9.67
N PRO A 405 -4.50 10.21 -10.99
CA PRO A 405 -4.31 11.26 -11.97
C PRO A 405 -5.61 12.03 -12.18
N ILE A 406 -5.52 13.36 -12.18
CA ILE A 406 -6.66 14.25 -12.43
C ILE A 406 -6.28 15.18 -13.58
N SER A 407 -7.05 15.12 -14.67
CA SER A 407 -6.81 15.94 -15.86
C SER A 407 -6.94 17.42 -15.52
N LEU A 408 -5.91 18.20 -15.84
CA LEU A 408 -5.95 19.66 -15.72
C LEU A 408 -6.68 20.33 -16.90
N GLU A 409 -7.17 19.57 -17.88
CA GLU A 409 -8.01 20.10 -18.95
C GLU A 409 -9.47 20.24 -18.51
N ASN A 410 -10.00 19.25 -17.80
CA ASN A 410 -11.42 19.15 -17.49
C ASN A 410 -11.74 18.73 -16.04
N GLY A 411 -10.73 18.52 -15.20
CA GLY A 411 -10.87 18.13 -13.81
C GLY A 411 -11.28 16.68 -13.57
N ALA A 412 -11.45 15.88 -14.63
CA ALA A 412 -11.88 14.49 -14.50
C ALA A 412 -10.73 13.59 -14.05
N SER A 413 -11.08 12.58 -13.25
CA SER A 413 -10.22 11.45 -12.92
C SER A 413 -10.77 10.18 -13.60
N PRO A 414 -10.00 9.07 -13.69
CA PRO A 414 -10.53 7.84 -14.27
C PRO A 414 -11.68 7.21 -13.46
N CYS A 415 -11.81 7.53 -12.16
CA CYS A 415 -12.95 7.12 -11.35
C CYS A 415 -14.16 8.03 -11.60
N GLN A 416 -15.23 7.50 -12.19
CA GLN A 416 -16.40 8.27 -12.60
C GLN A 416 -17.26 8.74 -11.42
N SER A 417 -17.21 8.00 -10.31
CA SER A 417 -17.98 8.30 -9.11
C SER A 417 -17.35 9.39 -8.22
N LEU A 418 -16.14 9.85 -8.56
CA LEU A 418 -15.51 10.98 -7.91
C LEU A 418 -15.97 12.30 -8.53
N PRO A 419 -16.15 13.36 -7.71
CA PRO A 419 -16.40 14.68 -8.26
C PRO A 419 -15.18 15.17 -9.05
N LYS A 420 -15.44 15.91 -10.13
CA LYS A 420 -14.37 16.56 -10.90
C LYS A 420 -13.70 17.62 -10.04
N LEU A 421 -12.38 17.74 -10.18
CA LEU A 421 -11.62 18.84 -9.63
C LEU A 421 -11.98 20.14 -10.34
N THR A 422 -12.22 21.21 -9.61
CA THR A 422 -12.49 22.50 -10.24
C THR A 422 -11.20 23.04 -10.88
N VAL A 423 -11.25 23.28 -12.19
CA VAL A 423 -10.16 23.84 -12.99
C VAL A 423 -10.58 25.23 -13.47
N PHE A 424 -9.65 26.18 -13.38
CA PHE A 424 -9.84 27.58 -13.75
C PHE A 424 -8.88 27.94 -14.90
N LYS A 425 -9.39 28.71 -15.86
CA LYS A 425 -8.55 29.27 -16.92
C LYS A 425 -7.70 30.41 -16.34
N CYS A 426 -6.41 30.41 -16.66
CA CYS A 426 -5.50 31.50 -16.36
C CYS A 426 -5.18 32.29 -17.64
N SER A 427 -4.90 33.58 -17.49
CA SER A 427 -4.36 34.43 -18.55
C SER A 427 -3.06 35.04 -18.05
N GLU A 428 -1.97 34.88 -18.80
CA GLU A 428 -0.70 35.56 -18.56
C GLU A 428 -0.75 36.94 -19.24
N GLN A 429 -0.51 38.02 -18.48
CA GLN A 429 -0.39 39.37 -19.02
C GLN A 429 1.09 39.74 -19.08
N GLY A 430 1.55 40.19 -20.24
CA GLY A 430 2.94 40.56 -20.53
C GLY A 430 3.31 41.97 -20.13
#